data_AF-A0A948ZPF5-F1
#
_entry.id   AF-A0A948ZPF5-F1
#
_cell.length_a   1.000
_cell.length_b   1.000
_cell.length_c   1.000
_cell.angle_alpha   90.00
_cell.angle_beta   90.00
_cell.angle_gamma   90.00
#
_symmetry.space_group_name_H-M   'P 1'
#
loop_
_entity.id
_entity.type
_entity.pdbx_description
1 polymer ?
#
loop_
_entity_poly.entity_id
_entity_poly.type
_entity_poly.pdbx_seq_one_letter_code
_entity_poly.pdbx_strand_id
1 'polypeptide(L)'
;MAAATVSRRLQLTRQIFGYAVRCEWLDRNPFTGISHTSGDPRLRQHYVTEEETALLIDAAPNWVWRTIIALARYGGLRTPSETLSLRIADLDWERGAMTVISPKTENHGHGHRAVPMFARLRPFLEEAWNMAQDGQTHVIPETLYLPAAHGPNGWVNMNLRTTFAKIVKRAGLEPWPRLFHALRASCESDLAREYPITTACKWIGNTVSIAARHYIQVTDDDFRRASGCAHFTAQQAPERGCTRRQQETRNPGFSGVCEPLRHCTTVQMGDDGLEPPTSTL
;
A
#
# COMPACT_ATOMS: atom_id res chain seq x y z
N MET A 1 -12.90 17.75 -7.10
CA MET A 1 -13.24 16.51 -6.33
C MET A 1 -12.29 15.41 -6.77
N ALA A 2 -11.67 14.65 -5.87
CA ALA A 2 -10.70 13.63 -6.28
C ALA A 2 -11.35 12.50 -7.12
N ALA A 3 -10.64 11.97 -8.11
CA ALA A 3 -11.12 10.91 -9.02
C ALA A 3 -11.66 9.67 -8.28
N ALA A 4 -11.01 9.28 -7.17
CA ALA A 4 -11.47 8.17 -6.32
C ALA A 4 -12.82 8.47 -5.63
N THR A 5 -13.07 9.73 -5.26
CA THR A 5 -14.33 10.17 -4.65
C THR A 5 -15.45 10.13 -5.68
N VAL A 6 -15.20 10.57 -6.92
CA VAL A 6 -16.17 10.49 -8.02
C VAL A 6 -16.53 9.03 -8.31
N SER A 7 -15.51 8.16 -8.42
CA SER A 7 -15.71 6.72 -8.61
C SER A 7 -16.54 6.09 -7.49
N ARG A 8 -16.25 6.40 -6.21
CA ARG A 8 -17.02 5.88 -5.07
C ARG A 8 -18.46 6.37 -5.06
N ARG A 9 -18.70 7.65 -5.35
CA ARG A 9 -20.05 8.21 -5.44
C ARG A 9 -20.83 7.54 -6.55
N LEU A 10 -20.24 7.43 -7.74
CA LEU A 10 -20.87 6.75 -8.88
C LEU A 10 -21.19 5.28 -8.57
N GLN A 11 -20.30 4.57 -7.87
CA GLN A 11 -20.56 3.20 -7.42
C GLN A 11 -21.77 3.13 -6.47
N LEU A 12 -21.85 4.02 -5.48
CA LEU A 12 -22.97 4.11 -4.55
C LEU A 12 -24.27 4.45 -5.29
N THR A 13 -24.23 5.45 -6.18
CA THR A 13 -25.39 5.84 -6.99
C THR A 13 -25.89 4.67 -7.83
N ARG A 14 -25.01 3.94 -8.52
CA ARG A 14 -25.42 2.75 -9.27
C ARG A 14 -26.03 1.66 -8.38
N GLN A 15 -25.54 1.48 -7.16
CA GLN A 15 -26.14 0.52 -6.22
C GLN A 15 -27.54 0.93 -5.79
N ILE A 16 -27.74 2.21 -5.47
CA ILE A 16 -29.05 2.77 -5.08
C ILE A 16 -30.05 2.62 -6.23
N PHE A 17 -29.70 3.08 -7.44
CA PHE A 17 -30.59 2.97 -8.59
C PHE A 17 -30.77 1.52 -9.04
N GLY A 18 -29.76 0.67 -8.89
CA GLY A 18 -29.89 -0.77 -9.13
C GLY A 18 -30.83 -1.45 -8.14
N TYR A 19 -30.89 -0.98 -6.89
CA TYR A 19 -31.88 -1.43 -5.92
C TYR A 19 -33.29 -0.94 -6.29
N ALA A 20 -33.45 0.32 -6.67
CA ALA A 20 -34.73 0.87 -7.14
C ALA A 20 -35.29 0.09 -8.34
N VAL A 21 -34.44 -0.35 -9.27
CA VAL A 21 -34.85 -1.22 -10.38
C VAL A 21 -35.28 -2.60 -9.88
N ARG A 22 -34.57 -3.22 -8.93
CA ARG A 22 -34.99 -4.50 -8.33
C ARG A 22 -36.30 -4.42 -7.56
N CYS A 23 -36.63 -3.24 -7.03
CA CYS A 23 -37.91 -2.97 -6.39
C CYS A 23 -39.00 -2.51 -7.37
N GLU A 24 -38.72 -2.52 -8.68
CA GLU A 24 -39.66 -2.11 -9.74
C GLU A 24 -40.13 -0.65 -9.62
N TRP A 25 -39.37 0.21 -8.92
CA TRP A 25 -39.65 1.65 -8.85
C TRP A 25 -39.16 2.40 -10.07
N LEU A 26 -38.24 1.80 -10.83
CA LEU A 26 -37.67 2.31 -12.07
C LEU A 26 -37.48 1.15 -13.04
N ASP A 27 -37.74 1.39 -14.32
CA ASP A 27 -37.52 0.37 -15.37
C ASP A 27 -36.03 0.10 -15.62
N ARG A 28 -35.19 1.13 -15.43
CA ARG A 28 -33.74 1.04 -15.70
C ARG A 28 -32.92 1.97 -14.82
N ASN A 29 -31.65 1.59 -14.61
CA ASN A 29 -30.69 2.41 -13.87
C ASN A 29 -30.02 3.43 -14.81
N PRO A 30 -30.22 4.74 -14.61
CA PRO A 30 -29.68 5.79 -15.51
C PRO A 30 -28.16 5.93 -15.44
N PHE A 31 -27.50 5.38 -14.41
CA PHE A 31 -26.06 5.47 -14.21
C PHE A 31 -25.28 4.27 -14.75
N THR A 32 -25.95 3.33 -15.42
CA THR A 32 -25.33 2.09 -15.93
C THR A 32 -24.23 2.39 -16.95
N GLY A 33 -24.50 3.28 -17.92
CA GLY A 33 -23.58 3.60 -19.01
C GLY A 33 -22.51 4.66 -18.70
N ILE A 34 -22.55 5.29 -17.52
CA ILE A 34 -21.65 6.41 -17.22
C ILE A 34 -20.29 5.86 -16.79
N SER A 35 -19.26 5.87 -17.64
CA SER A 35 -17.91 5.47 -17.23
C SER A 35 -17.14 6.61 -16.56
N HIS A 36 -16.20 6.27 -15.68
CA HIS A 36 -15.25 7.24 -15.11
C HIS A 36 -13.87 6.59 -15.01
N THR A 37 -12.84 7.29 -15.47
CA THR A 37 -11.44 6.85 -15.33
C THR A 37 -10.98 7.05 -13.89
N SER A 38 -10.92 5.96 -13.13
CA SER A 38 -10.26 5.96 -11.83
C SER A 38 -8.76 6.23 -12.05
N GLY A 39 -8.15 7.15 -11.30
CA GLY A 39 -6.70 7.37 -11.36
C GLY A 39 -5.92 6.11 -10.99
N ASP A 40 -4.71 5.96 -11.54
CA ASP A 40 -3.87 4.78 -11.31
C ASP A 40 -3.51 4.62 -9.82
N PRO A 41 -3.94 3.55 -9.15
CA PRO A 41 -3.59 3.29 -7.76
C PRO A 41 -2.08 3.16 -7.49
N ARG A 42 -1.28 2.79 -8.51
CA ARG A 42 0.18 2.59 -8.41
C ARG A 42 0.90 3.90 -8.09
N LEU A 43 0.41 5.03 -8.59
CA LEU A 43 0.95 6.37 -8.31
C LEU A 43 0.82 6.78 -6.84
N ARG A 44 0.07 6.02 -6.04
CA ARG A 44 -0.16 6.27 -4.60
C ARG A 44 0.47 5.21 -3.72
N GLN A 45 1.22 4.29 -4.31
CA GLN A 45 2.01 3.29 -3.60
C GLN A 45 3.38 3.87 -3.29
N HIS A 46 3.90 3.52 -2.12
CA HIS A 46 5.26 3.84 -1.70
C HIS A 46 5.70 2.68 -0.82
N TYR A 47 6.86 2.11 -1.13
CA TYR A 47 7.48 1.07 -0.33
C TYR A 47 8.43 1.75 0.64
N VAL A 48 8.19 1.55 1.93
CA VAL A 48 8.99 2.14 3.01
C VAL A 48 10.11 1.17 3.34
N THR A 49 11.34 1.53 2.98
CA THR A 49 12.52 0.66 3.14
C THR A 49 12.89 0.48 4.62
N GLU A 50 13.82 -0.43 4.90
CA GLU A 50 14.34 -0.61 6.25
C GLU A 50 15.12 0.63 6.71
N GLU A 51 15.85 1.28 5.80
CA GLU A 51 16.60 2.50 6.07
C GLU A 51 15.66 3.66 6.40
N GLU A 52 14.61 3.86 5.59
CA GLU A 52 13.58 4.86 5.88
C GLU A 52 12.88 4.56 7.21
N THR A 53 12.60 3.28 7.49
CA THR A 53 11.99 2.87 8.76
C THR A 53 12.90 3.19 9.94
N ALA A 54 14.20 2.94 9.84
CA ALA A 54 15.18 3.29 10.88
C ALA A 54 15.19 4.80 11.15
N LEU A 55 15.21 5.63 10.09
CA LEU A 55 15.11 7.09 10.22
C LEU A 55 13.81 7.54 10.89
N LEU A 56 12.67 6.90 10.58
CA LEU A 56 11.39 7.19 11.23
C LEU A 56 11.39 6.85 12.72
N ILE A 57 11.98 5.71 13.09
CA ILE A 57 12.09 5.26 14.47
C ILE A 57 13.01 6.19 15.27
N ASP A 58 14.13 6.61 14.70
CA ASP A 58 15.06 7.56 15.33
C ASP A 58 14.42 8.95 15.52
N ALA A 59 13.68 9.44 14.51
CA ALA A 59 12.99 10.72 14.59
C ALA A 59 11.73 10.71 15.49
N ALA A 60 11.28 9.55 15.95
CA ALA A 60 10.07 9.42 16.75
C ALA A 60 10.26 10.11 18.12
N PRO A 61 9.27 10.90 18.57
CA PRO A 61 9.44 11.75 19.76
C PRO A 61 9.53 10.98 21.09
N ASN A 62 9.07 9.73 21.14
CA ASN A 62 9.04 8.90 22.34
C ASN A 62 8.83 7.42 21.99
N TRP A 63 8.89 6.55 23.01
CA TRP A 63 8.65 5.11 22.85
C TRP A 63 7.28 4.80 22.24
N VAL A 64 6.22 5.54 22.62
CA VAL A 64 4.86 5.35 22.09
C VAL A 64 4.85 5.44 20.56
N TRP A 65 5.49 6.47 19.99
CA TRP A 65 5.55 6.62 18.54
C TRP A 65 6.47 5.60 17.87
N ARG A 66 7.56 5.19 18.50
CA ARG A 66 8.40 4.08 18.02
C ARG A 66 7.58 2.80 17.93
N THR A 67 6.82 2.46 18.97
CA THR A 67 5.95 1.29 18.99
C THR A 67 4.82 1.38 17.96
N ILE A 68 4.16 2.54 17.78
CA ILE A 68 3.11 2.71 16.76
C ILE A 68 3.66 2.47 15.35
N ILE A 69 4.83 3.06 15.03
CA ILE A 69 5.48 2.88 13.73
C ILE A 69 5.89 1.42 13.53
N ALA A 70 6.50 0.79 14.53
CA ALA A 70 6.90 -0.61 14.49
C ALA A 70 5.71 -1.58 14.33
N LEU A 71 4.62 -1.38 15.06
CA LEU A 71 3.40 -2.18 14.92
C LEU A 71 2.81 -2.07 13.50
N ALA A 72 2.86 -0.88 12.89
CA ALA A 72 2.39 -0.67 11.52
C ALA A 72 3.33 -1.28 10.45
N ARG A 73 4.66 -1.13 10.63
CA ARG A 73 5.67 -1.48 9.63
C ARG A 73 6.23 -2.90 9.74
N TYR A 74 6.38 -3.42 10.95
CA TYR A 74 6.88 -4.77 11.20
C TYR A 74 5.75 -5.73 11.59
N GLY A 75 4.75 -5.26 12.33
CA GLY A 75 3.56 -6.06 12.65
C GLY A 75 2.47 -6.04 11.57
N GLY A 76 2.55 -5.08 10.65
CA GLY A 76 1.57 -4.91 9.58
C GLY A 76 0.18 -4.56 10.10
N LEU A 77 0.00 -3.99 11.29
CA LEU A 77 -1.32 -3.67 11.85
C LEU A 77 -2.00 -2.50 11.10
N ARG A 78 -3.33 -2.49 11.09
CA ARG A 78 -4.11 -1.34 10.64
C ARG A 78 -4.05 -0.24 11.70
N THR A 79 -3.53 0.91 11.31
CA THR A 79 -3.45 2.10 12.17
C THR A 79 -4.56 3.09 11.80
N PRO A 80 -5.34 3.61 12.76
CA PRO A 80 -5.15 3.52 14.22
C PRO A 80 -5.85 2.33 14.91
N SER A 81 -6.83 1.69 14.27
CA SER A 81 -7.81 0.85 14.97
C SER A 81 -7.23 -0.41 15.62
N GLU A 82 -6.28 -1.08 14.98
CA GLU A 82 -5.68 -2.29 15.55
C GLU A 82 -4.52 -1.92 16.48
N THR A 83 -3.70 -0.95 16.08
CA THR A 83 -2.54 -0.52 16.88
C THR A 83 -2.91 0.06 18.23
N LEU A 84 -4.03 0.79 18.31
CA LEU A 84 -4.48 1.40 19.57
C LEU A 84 -5.39 0.49 20.40
N SER A 85 -5.91 -0.59 19.82
CA SER A 85 -6.75 -1.58 20.54
C SER A 85 -6.00 -2.81 20.99
N LEU A 86 -4.71 -2.96 20.64
CA LEU A 86 -3.89 -4.08 21.07
C LEU A 86 -3.69 -4.04 22.58
N ARG A 87 -4.16 -5.08 23.29
CA ARG A 87 -4.04 -5.17 24.75
C ARG A 87 -2.74 -5.83 25.14
N ILE A 88 -2.26 -5.49 26.32
CA ILE A 88 -1.09 -6.16 26.93
C ILE A 88 -1.37 -7.66 27.11
N ALA A 89 -2.60 -8.01 27.52
CA ALA A 89 -3.03 -9.39 27.68
C ALA A 89 -3.12 -10.20 26.37
N ASP A 90 -3.12 -9.53 25.20
CA ASP A 90 -3.14 -10.19 23.90
C ASP A 90 -1.73 -10.57 23.41
N LEU A 91 -0.69 -10.23 24.19
CA LEU A 91 0.71 -10.56 23.91
C LEU A 91 1.10 -11.89 24.58
N ASP A 92 1.25 -12.94 23.78
CA ASP A 92 1.75 -14.24 24.21
C ASP A 92 3.27 -14.32 23.97
N TRP A 93 4.05 -14.00 25.01
CA TRP A 93 5.51 -13.98 24.97
C TRP A 93 6.14 -15.37 24.85
N GLU A 94 5.49 -16.40 25.37
CA GLU A 94 5.97 -17.78 25.31
C GLU A 94 5.85 -18.32 23.88
N ARG A 95 4.69 -18.10 23.25
CA ARG A 95 4.44 -18.51 21.87
C ARG A 95 5.07 -17.54 20.85
N GLY A 96 5.41 -16.32 21.27
CA GLY A 96 5.90 -15.26 20.39
C GLY A 96 4.82 -14.78 19.40
N ALA A 97 3.58 -14.62 19.87
CA ALA A 97 2.45 -14.24 19.04
C ALA A 97 1.56 -13.19 19.72
N MET A 98 0.96 -12.31 18.94
CA MET A 98 -0.04 -11.35 19.40
C MET A 98 -1.40 -11.65 18.76
N THR A 99 -2.47 -11.54 19.55
CA THR A 99 -3.84 -11.64 19.04
C THR A 99 -4.35 -10.26 18.65
N VAL A 100 -4.50 -10.03 17.35
CA VAL A 100 -4.96 -8.74 16.81
C VAL A 100 -6.45 -8.80 16.53
N ILE A 101 -7.22 -8.06 17.31
CA ILE A 101 -8.66 -7.88 17.11
C ILE A 101 -8.88 -6.83 16.01
N SER A 102 -9.79 -7.11 15.08
CA SER A 102 -10.17 -6.26 13.97
C SER A 102 -11.61 -5.77 14.16
N PRO A 103 -11.83 -4.59 14.76
CA PRO A 103 -13.18 -4.09 15.07
C PRO A 103 -14.10 -4.00 13.84
N LYS A 104 -13.52 -3.78 12.64
CA LYS A 104 -14.28 -3.63 11.39
C LYS A 104 -14.79 -4.96 10.82
N THR A 105 -14.27 -6.10 11.26
CA THR A 105 -14.62 -7.43 10.73
C THR A 105 -15.26 -8.33 11.78
N GLU A 106 -15.54 -7.80 12.97
CA GLU A 106 -16.23 -8.50 14.06
C GLU A 106 -17.57 -9.09 13.60
N ASN A 107 -18.35 -8.33 12.83
CA ASN A 107 -19.65 -8.77 12.28
C ASN A 107 -19.55 -9.76 11.10
N HIS A 108 -18.34 -10.16 10.66
CA HIS A 108 -18.12 -10.99 9.45
C HIS A 108 -17.31 -12.27 9.73
N GLY A 109 -17.23 -12.74 10.99
CA GLY A 109 -16.60 -14.02 11.35
C GLY A 109 -15.06 -14.04 11.34
N HIS A 110 -14.42 -12.89 11.05
CA HIS A 110 -12.96 -12.70 11.06
C HIS A 110 -12.57 -11.58 12.03
N GLY A 111 -13.11 -11.64 13.25
CA GLY A 111 -12.95 -10.59 14.27
C GLY A 111 -11.56 -10.51 14.89
N HIS A 112 -10.72 -11.55 14.74
CA HIS A 112 -9.36 -11.59 15.27
C HIS A 112 -8.43 -12.43 14.41
N ARG A 113 -7.11 -12.22 14.54
CA ARG A 113 -6.08 -13.05 13.92
C ARG A 113 -4.85 -13.13 14.81
N ALA A 114 -4.15 -14.27 14.77
CA ALA A 114 -2.84 -14.40 15.38
C ALA A 114 -1.77 -13.84 14.43
N VAL A 115 -0.92 -12.96 14.95
CA VAL A 115 0.21 -12.36 14.23
C VAL A 115 1.48 -12.68 15.00
N PRO A 116 2.55 -13.20 14.37
CA PRO A 116 3.82 -13.39 15.06
C PRO A 116 4.37 -12.08 15.63
N MET A 117 4.98 -12.14 16.81
CA MET A 117 5.86 -11.08 17.30
C MET A 117 7.18 -11.19 16.52
N PHE A 118 7.19 -10.70 15.28
CA PHE A 118 8.35 -10.77 14.40
C PHE A 118 9.61 -10.23 15.11
N ALA A 119 10.77 -10.79 14.78
CA ALA A 119 12.03 -10.43 15.43
C ALA A 119 12.31 -8.91 15.41
N ARG A 120 11.96 -8.22 14.31
CA ARG A 120 12.09 -6.76 14.18
C ARG A 120 11.08 -5.96 15.01
N LEU A 121 9.92 -6.54 15.31
CA LEU A 121 8.88 -5.90 16.13
C LEU A 121 9.16 -6.06 17.64
N ARG A 122 9.72 -7.21 18.03
CA ARG A 122 9.86 -7.62 19.44
C ARG A 122 10.53 -6.58 20.35
N PRO A 123 11.65 -5.92 19.98
CA PRO A 123 12.28 -4.92 20.85
C PRO A 123 11.35 -3.75 21.23
N PHE A 124 10.46 -3.36 20.32
CA PHE A 124 9.52 -2.26 20.55
C PHE A 124 8.32 -2.67 21.42
N LEU A 125 7.97 -3.96 21.41
CA LEU A 125 6.98 -4.52 22.33
C LEU A 125 7.58 -4.67 23.73
N GLU A 126 8.84 -5.11 23.84
CA GLU A 126 9.56 -5.23 25.11
C GLU A 126 9.76 -3.84 25.75
N GLU A 127 10.14 -2.83 24.95
CA GLU A 127 10.18 -1.45 25.43
C GLU A 127 8.81 -0.96 25.91
N ALA A 128 7.73 -1.22 25.14
CA ALA A 128 6.38 -0.84 25.54
C ALA A 128 5.93 -1.54 26.83
N TRP A 129 6.32 -2.81 27.02
CA TRP A 129 6.07 -3.57 28.24
C TRP A 129 6.80 -2.96 29.44
N ASN A 130 8.08 -2.63 29.30
CA ASN A 130 8.89 -2.02 30.35
C ASN A 130 8.42 -0.61 30.73
N MET A 131 7.84 0.11 29.78
CA MET A 131 7.31 1.47 29.99
C MET A 131 5.83 1.49 30.40
N ALA A 132 5.16 0.33 30.47
CA ALA A 132 3.76 0.25 30.84
C ALA A 132 3.57 0.66 32.30
N GLN A 133 2.56 1.49 32.55
CA GLN A 133 2.20 1.93 33.90
C GLN A 133 1.36 0.88 34.63
N ASP A 134 1.38 0.91 35.97
CA ASP A 134 0.51 0.05 36.77
C ASP A 134 -0.97 0.27 36.41
N GLY A 135 -1.67 -0.82 36.11
CA GLY A 135 -3.06 -0.81 35.68
C GLY A 135 -3.30 -0.43 34.22
N GLN A 136 -2.26 -0.13 33.44
CA GLN A 136 -2.38 0.05 31.98
C GLN A 136 -2.83 -1.25 31.33
N THR A 137 -3.82 -1.16 30.44
CA THR A 137 -4.42 -2.34 29.80
C THR A 137 -3.97 -2.53 28.35
N HIS A 138 -3.59 -1.44 27.68
CA HIS A 138 -3.24 -1.43 26.26
C HIS A 138 -1.74 -1.26 26.03
N VAL A 139 -1.20 -1.80 24.93
CA VAL A 139 0.23 -1.67 24.59
C VAL A 139 0.60 -0.20 24.38
N ILE A 140 -0.27 0.54 23.69
CA ILE A 140 -0.21 2.00 23.66
C ILE A 140 -1.16 2.50 24.76
N PRO A 141 -0.72 3.37 25.69
CA PRO A 141 -1.54 3.77 26.83
C PRO A 141 -2.91 4.29 26.39
N GLU A 142 -3.97 3.68 26.91
CA GLU A 142 -5.36 3.95 26.55
C GLU A 142 -5.81 5.37 26.86
N THR A 143 -5.08 6.10 27.70
CA THR A 143 -5.38 7.49 28.08
C THR A 143 -4.95 8.49 27.01
N LEU A 144 -4.04 8.14 26.10
CA LEU A 144 -3.45 9.08 25.14
C LEU A 144 -4.35 9.34 23.94
N TYR A 145 -4.57 8.30 23.14
CA TYR A 145 -5.23 8.43 21.85
C TYR A 145 -6.61 7.80 21.86
N LEU A 146 -6.75 6.62 22.47
CA LEU A 146 -7.98 5.82 22.45
C LEU A 146 -9.27 6.57 22.85
N PRO A 147 -9.30 7.56 23.76
CA PRO A 147 -10.53 8.26 24.13
C PRO A 147 -11.17 8.98 22.94
N ALA A 148 -10.37 9.47 21.98
CA ALA A 148 -10.87 10.13 20.78
C ALA A 148 -11.67 9.17 19.88
N ALA A 149 -11.41 7.86 19.94
CA ALA A 149 -12.13 6.84 19.18
C ALA A 149 -13.48 6.45 19.81
N HIS A 150 -13.76 6.83 21.06
CA HIS A 150 -15.04 6.61 21.73
C HIS A 150 -16.05 7.76 21.52
N GLY A 151 -15.66 8.80 20.78
CA GLY A 151 -16.55 9.90 20.41
C GLY A 151 -17.62 9.50 19.36
N PRO A 152 -18.52 10.44 19.00
CA PRO A 152 -19.68 10.16 18.14
C PRO A 152 -19.32 9.67 16.73
N ASN A 153 -18.13 9.99 16.24
CA ASN A 153 -17.63 9.57 14.93
C ASN A 153 -16.62 8.40 15.00
N GLY A 154 -16.50 7.75 16.16
CA GLY A 154 -15.66 6.57 16.35
C GLY A 154 -14.19 6.80 15.95
N TRP A 155 -13.59 5.78 15.34
CA TRP A 155 -12.24 5.82 14.77
C TRP A 155 -11.99 6.90 13.71
N VAL A 156 -13.05 7.49 13.11
CA VAL A 156 -12.89 8.58 12.14
C VAL A 156 -12.39 9.86 12.82
N ASN A 157 -12.70 10.04 14.10
CA ASN A 157 -12.24 11.17 14.90
C ASN A 157 -10.75 11.07 15.27
N MET A 158 -10.16 9.87 15.15
CA MET A 158 -8.77 9.63 15.50
C MET A 158 -7.83 10.09 14.38
N ASN A 159 -6.93 11.03 14.69
CA ASN A 159 -5.95 11.54 13.73
C ASN A 159 -4.49 11.38 14.19
N LEU A 160 -3.91 10.22 13.87
CA LEU A 160 -2.47 9.99 14.00
C LEU A 160 -1.67 10.52 12.80
N ARG A 161 -2.33 10.86 11.69
CA ARG A 161 -1.66 11.24 10.44
C ARG A 161 -0.88 12.54 10.58
N THR A 162 -1.43 13.54 11.27
CA THR A 162 -0.78 14.85 11.42
C THR A 162 0.57 14.72 12.12
N THR A 163 0.61 13.99 13.24
CA THR A 163 1.86 13.78 13.98
C THR A 163 2.83 12.91 13.21
N PHE A 164 2.35 11.84 12.56
CA PHE A 164 3.23 11.00 11.75
C PHE A 164 3.86 11.79 10.59
N ALA A 165 3.10 12.65 9.89
CA ALA A 165 3.65 13.51 8.85
C ALA A 165 4.76 14.45 9.36
N LYS A 166 4.67 14.93 10.62
CA LYS A 166 5.74 15.71 11.25
C LYS A 166 6.98 14.85 11.51
N ILE A 167 6.79 13.59 11.92
CA ILE A 167 7.90 12.63 12.12
C ILE A 167 8.59 12.35 10.80
N VAL A 168 7.84 12.08 9.71
CA VAL A 168 8.42 11.86 8.37
C VAL A 168 9.30 13.04 7.95
N LYS A 169 8.81 14.28 8.10
CA LYS A 169 9.60 15.48 7.79
C LYS A 169 10.84 15.62 8.68
N ARG A 170 10.72 15.32 9.97
CA ARG A 170 11.85 15.36 10.91
C ARG A 170 12.93 14.33 10.56
N ALA A 171 12.52 13.18 10.04
CA ALA A 171 13.41 12.14 9.53
C ALA A 171 14.11 12.51 8.20
N GLY A 172 13.86 13.71 7.66
CA GLY A 172 14.43 14.17 6.38
C GLY A 172 13.77 13.54 5.15
N LEU A 173 12.60 12.92 5.30
CA LEU A 173 11.87 12.25 4.23
C LEU A 173 10.71 13.11 3.73
N GLU A 174 10.35 12.93 2.46
CA GLU A 174 9.16 13.55 1.88
C GLU A 174 7.89 12.74 2.21
N PRO A 175 6.82 13.36 2.76
CA PRO A 175 5.59 12.64 3.08
C PRO A 175 4.93 12.00 1.86
N TRP A 176 4.75 10.68 1.91
CA TRP A 176 4.09 9.92 0.84
C TRP A 176 2.56 9.82 1.01
N PRO A 177 1.83 9.47 -0.06
CA PRO A 177 0.41 9.19 0.02
C PRO A 177 0.10 8.01 0.97
N ARG A 178 -1.00 8.15 1.73
CA ARG A 178 -1.53 7.09 2.62
C ARG A 178 -0.54 6.59 3.70
N LEU A 179 0.45 7.37 4.12
CA LEU A 179 1.36 7.15 5.26
C LEU A 179 1.33 5.75 5.93
N PHE A 180 0.43 5.50 6.89
CA PHE A 180 0.36 4.20 7.60
C PHE A 180 0.02 2.99 6.74
N HIS A 181 -0.76 3.16 5.67
CA HIS A 181 -1.06 2.04 4.76
C HIS A 181 0.19 1.61 3.98
N ALA A 182 1.11 2.54 3.70
CA ALA A 182 2.36 2.21 3.02
C ALA A 182 3.26 1.38 3.95
N LEU A 183 3.33 1.71 5.25
CA LEU A 183 4.05 0.90 6.24
C LEU A 183 3.52 -0.55 6.25
N ARG A 184 2.20 -0.70 6.33
CA ARG A 184 1.55 -2.02 6.30
C ARG A 184 1.75 -2.76 4.97
N ALA A 185 1.68 -2.07 3.83
CA ALA A 185 1.90 -2.68 2.52
C ALA A 185 3.37 -3.11 2.34
N SER A 186 4.31 -2.37 2.92
CA SER A 186 5.72 -2.72 2.93
C SER A 186 5.96 -3.96 3.77
N CYS A 187 5.36 -4.03 4.98
CA CYS A 187 5.35 -5.24 5.81
C CYS A 187 4.85 -6.47 5.04
N GLU A 188 3.69 -6.34 4.38
CA GLU A 188 3.12 -7.42 3.59
C GLU A 188 4.04 -7.87 2.44
N SER A 189 4.70 -6.92 1.79
CA SER A 189 5.65 -7.22 0.71
C SER A 189 6.85 -8.01 1.22
N ASP A 190 7.39 -7.64 2.39
CA ASP A 190 8.51 -8.36 3.01
C ASP A 190 8.11 -9.77 3.44
N LEU A 191 6.94 -9.91 4.07
CA LEU A 191 6.42 -11.21 4.46
C LEU A 191 6.16 -12.12 3.26
N ALA A 192 5.68 -11.57 2.14
CA ALA A 192 5.46 -12.34 0.93
C ALA A 192 6.77 -12.73 0.20
N ARG A 193 7.88 -12.05 0.49
CA ARG A 193 9.22 -12.47 0.02
C ARG A 193 9.80 -13.62 0.86
N GLU A 194 9.53 -13.62 2.16
CA GLU A 194 10.10 -14.59 3.11
C GLU A 194 9.23 -15.84 3.29
N TYR A 195 7.91 -15.70 3.18
CA TYR A 195 6.93 -16.75 3.48
C TYR A 195 5.96 -16.95 2.31
N PRO A 196 5.30 -18.12 2.22
CA PRO A 196 4.21 -18.30 1.27
C PRO A 196 3.16 -17.19 1.39
N ILE A 197 2.74 -16.62 0.27
CA ILE A 197 1.80 -15.48 0.24
C ILE A 197 0.51 -15.75 1.01
N THR A 198 0.03 -17.00 1.02
CA THR A 198 -1.15 -17.42 1.78
C THR A 198 -0.95 -17.26 3.29
N THR A 199 0.24 -17.54 3.80
CA THR A 199 0.63 -17.35 5.20
C THR A 199 0.73 -15.86 5.53
N ALA A 200 1.43 -15.09 4.70
CA ALA A 200 1.54 -13.64 4.85
C ALA A 200 0.14 -12.97 4.88
N CYS A 201 -0.75 -13.33 3.95
CA CYS A 201 -2.13 -12.84 3.92
C CYS A 201 -2.92 -13.15 5.19
N LYS A 202 -2.73 -14.33 5.80
CA LYS A 202 -3.38 -14.69 7.07
C LYS A 202 -2.91 -13.80 8.23
N TRP A 203 -1.61 -13.54 8.34
CA TRP A 203 -1.06 -12.65 9.38
C TRP A 203 -1.44 -11.19 9.17
N ILE A 204 -1.43 -10.73 7.92
CA ILE A 204 -1.84 -9.37 7.56
C ILE A 204 -3.36 -9.22 7.75
N GLY A 205 -4.16 -10.24 7.40
CA GLY A 205 -5.62 -10.19 7.45
C GLY A 205 -6.22 -9.59 6.18
N ASN A 206 -5.78 -10.08 5.02
CA ASN A 206 -6.36 -9.77 3.71
C ASN A 206 -6.40 -11.03 2.81
N THR A 207 -6.91 -10.88 1.58
CA THR A 207 -6.94 -11.96 0.59
C THR A 207 -5.72 -11.91 -0.31
N VAL A 208 -5.33 -13.05 -0.89
CA VAL A 208 -4.24 -13.15 -1.88
C VAL A 208 -4.48 -12.23 -3.08
N SER A 209 -5.73 -12.07 -3.51
CA SER A 209 -6.10 -11.15 -4.60
C SER A 209 -5.86 -9.67 -4.27
N ILE A 210 -5.93 -9.29 -2.98
CA ILE A 210 -5.56 -7.95 -2.51
C ILE A 210 -4.04 -7.83 -2.46
N ALA A 211 -3.36 -8.82 -1.89
CA ALA A 211 -1.90 -8.87 -1.79
C ALA A 211 -1.21 -8.75 -3.16
N ALA A 212 -1.70 -9.50 -4.16
CA ALA A 212 -1.16 -9.49 -5.52
C ALA A 212 -1.17 -8.10 -6.17
N ARG A 213 -2.08 -7.19 -5.78
CA ARG A 213 -2.10 -5.81 -6.31
C ARG A 213 -1.01 -4.91 -5.72
N HIS A 214 -0.46 -5.31 -4.58
CA HIS A 214 0.55 -4.56 -3.83
C HIS A 214 1.96 -5.15 -4.01
N TYR A 215 2.05 -6.48 -4.18
CA TYR A 215 3.31 -7.23 -4.30
C TYR A 215 4.06 -7.03 -5.63
N ILE A 216 3.46 -6.40 -6.65
CA ILE A 216 4.03 -6.30 -8.00
C ILE A 216 5.24 -5.33 -8.09
N GLN A 217 5.59 -4.60 -7.03
CA GLN A 217 6.75 -3.72 -7.06
C GLN A 217 8.05 -4.53 -6.93
N VAL A 218 8.63 -4.89 -8.07
CA VAL A 218 10.00 -5.42 -8.18
C VAL A 218 10.95 -4.33 -7.67
N THR A 219 11.72 -4.63 -6.64
CA THR A 219 12.77 -3.72 -6.14
C THR A 219 14.12 -4.04 -6.79
N ASP A 220 15.06 -3.12 -6.66
CA ASP A 220 16.46 -3.38 -7.06
C ASP A 220 17.06 -4.56 -6.28
N ASP A 221 16.62 -4.79 -5.03
CA ASP A 221 17.00 -5.99 -4.26
C ASP A 221 16.47 -7.28 -4.90
N ASP A 222 15.23 -7.27 -5.39
CA ASP A 222 14.64 -8.44 -6.06
C ASP A 222 15.39 -8.74 -7.37
N PHE A 223 15.79 -7.70 -8.12
CA PHE A 223 16.65 -7.85 -9.29
C PHE A 223 18.04 -8.38 -8.92
N ARG A 224 18.67 -7.85 -7.86
CA ARG A 224 19.99 -8.30 -7.39
C ARG A 224 19.97 -9.76 -6.92
N ARG A 225 18.95 -10.15 -6.15
CA ARG A 225 18.74 -11.54 -5.73
C ARG A 225 18.55 -12.49 -6.91
N ALA A 226 17.73 -12.10 -7.89
CA ALA A 226 17.45 -12.93 -9.06
C ALA A 226 18.63 -13.03 -10.02
N SER A 227 19.42 -11.96 -10.17
CA SER A 227 20.59 -11.91 -11.06
C SER A 227 21.85 -12.57 -10.47
N GLY A 228 21.87 -12.87 -9.16
CA GLY A 228 23.03 -13.47 -8.49
C GLY A 228 24.21 -12.51 -8.30
N CYS A 229 24.03 -11.21 -8.56
CA CYS A 229 25.04 -10.18 -8.36
C CYS A 229 25.16 -9.82 -6.87
N ALA A 230 25.89 -10.63 -6.10
CA ALA A 230 26.40 -10.25 -4.78
C ALA A 230 27.50 -9.18 -4.92
N HIS A 231 27.68 -8.36 -3.88
CA HIS A 231 28.70 -7.31 -3.80
C HIS A 231 30.03 -7.74 -4.43
N PHE A 232 30.40 -7.14 -5.56
CA PHE A 232 31.81 -6.86 -5.79
C PHE A 232 32.19 -5.81 -4.75
N THR A 233 32.72 -6.26 -3.62
CA THR A 233 33.57 -5.40 -2.81
C THR A 233 34.65 -4.89 -3.75
N ALA A 234 34.61 -3.58 -4.03
CA ALA A 234 35.64 -2.91 -4.80
C ALA A 234 36.94 -2.93 -3.98
N GLN A 235 37.65 -4.05 -3.99
CA GLN A 235 39.07 -4.04 -3.74
C GLN A 235 39.69 -3.29 -4.91
N GLN A 236 40.23 -2.11 -4.61
CA GLN A 236 41.07 -1.34 -5.52
C GLN A 236 42.17 -2.26 -6.06
N ALA A 237 42.05 -2.65 -7.34
CA ALA A 237 43.12 -3.21 -8.12
C ALA A 237 43.64 -2.11 -9.05
N PRO A 238 44.98 -2.03 -9.26
CA PRO A 238 45.61 -0.86 -9.82
C PRO A 238 45.27 -0.68 -11.30
N GLU A 239 45.16 0.57 -11.72
CA GLU A 239 44.94 0.96 -13.11
C GLU A 239 45.96 0.29 -14.04
N ARG A 240 45.48 -0.65 -14.86
CA ARG A 240 46.18 -1.04 -16.09
C ARG A 240 45.36 -0.52 -17.26
N GLY A 241 45.87 0.56 -17.86
CA GLY A 241 45.30 1.17 -19.05
C GLY A 241 45.13 0.14 -20.17
N CYS A 242 43.89 -0.01 -20.64
CA CYS A 242 43.58 -0.75 -21.85
C CYS A 242 42.95 0.21 -22.85
N THR A 243 43.68 0.46 -23.92
CA THR A 243 43.32 1.31 -25.06
C THR A 243 41.99 0.90 -25.68
N ARG A 244 41.09 1.88 -25.81
CA ARG A 244 39.77 1.81 -26.45
C ARG A 244 39.91 1.44 -27.93
N ARG A 245 39.51 0.22 -28.32
CA ARG A 245 39.08 -0.08 -29.69
C ARG A 245 37.56 -0.03 -29.73
N GLN A 246 37.02 0.90 -30.52
CA GLN A 246 35.60 0.91 -30.87
C GLN A 246 35.32 -0.29 -31.76
N GLN A 247 34.35 -1.12 -31.38
CA GLN A 247 33.81 -2.16 -32.24
C GLN A 247 32.29 -1.96 -32.26
N GLU A 248 31.77 -1.51 -33.40
CA GLU A 248 30.35 -1.40 -33.69
C GLU A 248 29.70 -2.78 -33.62
N THR A 249 28.80 -2.98 -32.68
CA THR A 249 27.91 -4.14 -32.65
C THR A 249 26.64 -3.81 -33.43
N ARG A 250 26.54 -4.33 -34.67
CA ARG A 250 25.30 -4.44 -35.42
C ARG A 250 24.39 -5.47 -34.73
N ASN A 251 23.19 -5.06 -34.34
CA ASN A 251 22.14 -5.97 -33.86
C ASN A 251 21.65 -6.88 -35.00
N PRO A 252 21.59 -8.21 -34.84
CA PRO A 252 20.90 -9.08 -35.79
C PRO A 252 19.38 -8.98 -35.57
N GLY A 253 18.67 -8.51 -36.61
CA GLY A 253 17.23 -8.38 -36.63
C GLY A 253 16.52 -9.74 -36.61
N PHE A 254 15.49 -9.84 -35.78
CA PHE A 254 14.56 -10.97 -35.70
C PHE A 254 13.68 -10.98 -36.97
N SER A 255 13.70 -12.08 -37.74
CA SER A 255 12.81 -12.26 -38.89
C SER A 255 11.46 -12.84 -38.44
N GLY A 256 10.48 -11.97 -38.17
CA GLY A 256 9.08 -12.35 -38.05
C GLY A 256 8.38 -12.22 -39.39
N VAL A 257 7.99 -13.34 -40.00
CA VAL A 257 7.20 -13.42 -41.22
C VAL A 257 5.83 -12.80 -40.95
N CYS A 258 5.49 -11.73 -41.68
CA CYS A 258 4.15 -11.12 -41.68
C CYS A 258 3.62 -11.17 -43.11
N GLU A 259 2.64 -12.04 -43.36
CA GLU A 259 1.91 -12.10 -44.63
C GLU A 259 1.08 -10.81 -44.82
N PRO A 260 1.17 -10.13 -45.97
CA PRO A 260 0.33 -8.97 -46.24
C PRO A 260 -1.04 -9.39 -46.78
N LEU A 261 -2.08 -9.22 -45.94
CA LEU A 261 -3.47 -9.25 -46.38
C LEU A 261 -3.74 -8.09 -47.35
N ARG A 262 -3.95 -8.44 -48.62
CA ARG A 262 -4.41 -7.56 -49.68
C ARG A 262 -5.93 -7.37 -49.57
N HIS A 263 -6.37 -6.14 -49.26
CA HIS A 263 -7.47 -5.41 -49.93
C HIS A 263 -7.96 -4.28 -49.01
N CYS A 264 -7.75 -3.04 -49.43
CA CYS A 264 -8.72 -1.94 -49.37
C CYS A 264 -8.08 -0.72 -50.04
N THR A 265 -8.57 -0.42 -51.24
CA THR A 265 -8.24 0.73 -52.08
C THR A 265 -8.38 2.05 -51.30
N THR A 266 -7.29 2.79 -51.23
CA THR A 266 -7.26 4.19 -50.78
C THR A 266 -7.94 5.05 -51.85
N VAL A 267 -9.15 5.55 -51.56
CA VAL A 267 -9.76 6.64 -52.31
C VAL A 267 -9.19 7.94 -51.73
N GLN A 268 -8.50 8.72 -52.56
CA GLN A 268 -8.10 10.09 -52.23
C GLN A 268 -9.34 10.97 -52.10
N MET A 269 -9.50 11.65 -50.97
CA MET A 269 -10.48 12.73 -50.79
C MET A 269 -9.70 14.05 -50.71
N GLY A 270 -10.17 15.04 -51.47
CA GLY A 270 -9.51 16.34 -51.67
C GLY A 270 -9.55 17.26 -50.45
N ASP A 271 -8.66 18.26 -50.49
CA ASP A 271 -8.54 19.35 -49.51
C ASP A 271 -9.76 20.29 -49.62
N ASP A 272 -10.75 20.12 -48.75
CA ASP A 272 -11.79 21.13 -48.53
C ASP A 272 -12.05 21.32 -47.03
N GLY A 273 -12.00 22.60 -46.62
CA GLY A 273 -11.99 23.07 -45.24
C GLY A 273 -13.27 22.81 -44.43
N LEU A 274 -13.08 22.69 -43.12
CA LEU A 274 -14.12 22.47 -42.12
C LEU A 274 -14.72 23.80 -41.64
N GLU A 275 -15.73 24.33 -42.32
CA GLU A 275 -16.71 25.26 -41.72
C GLU A 275 -18.12 25.02 -42.29
N PRO A 276 -19.14 24.69 -41.48
CA PRO A 276 -20.53 24.72 -41.93
C PRO A 276 -21.13 26.14 -41.80
N PRO A 277 -21.82 26.64 -42.85
CA PRO A 277 -22.48 27.94 -42.85
C PRO A 277 -23.74 27.95 -41.99
N THR A 278 -23.95 29.07 -41.30
CA THR A 278 -25.19 29.45 -40.62
C THR A 278 -26.27 29.73 -41.67
N SER A 279 -27.42 29.06 -41.60
CA SER A 279 -28.58 29.43 -42.40
C SER A 279 -29.67 30.00 -41.50
N THR A 280 -29.94 31.28 -41.71
CA THR A 280 -31.14 32.01 -41.33
C THR A 280 -32.34 31.44 -42.08
N LEU A 281 -33.44 31.20 -41.37
CA LEU A 281 -34.83 31.55 -41.70
C LEU A 281 -35.72 31.21 -40.50
#